data_AF-A0A495JHS1-F1
#
_entry.id   AF-A0A495JHS1-F1
#
_cell.length_a   1.000
_cell.length_b   1.000
_cell.length_c   1.000
_cell.angle_alpha   90.00
_cell.angle_beta   90.00
_cell.angle_gamma   90.00
#
_symmetry.space_group_name_H-M   'P 1'
#
loop_
_entity.id
_entity.type
_entity.pdbx_description
1 polymer ?
#
loop_
_entity_poly.entity_id
_entity_poly.type
_entity_poly.pdbx_seq_one_letter_code
_entity_poly.pdbx_strand_id
1 'polypeptide(L)'
;MSTVLVVTGDPSIREHLHAYADRVGVHLTDHTTVTAAKTHWAGANLVLLGADLLSTQKLASMPTTPELIIVSADRSDFSPFSAAAGIGAAYVAVVPDADRWLTEQLRRAGGDAVDRLRAAGFRIGFAHRVAAADTGCLLSYDLSDQRYDDEQALYVSLEKVARGDCRAGQSTTVDRSNYRSLHRAHPGLWTDLVFSNVTALGAFVADLPPEVVDVLCWLKESYPLFDEHDHSALEDEDIDASWEQWVSADVFAMLGERAQEVWSALDAVTVRRLWWDTVTGLGYRPEHNGLHVTWDYTRLVPAFAARLMAEFRRGWRHDDRYQIVPGYRGWRAYEPVYAVFTADEQELIGIGFTRFQAQVHAWQHQTARRSELLSEGEITCVVS
;
A
#
# COMPACT_ATOMS: atom_id res chain seq x y z
N MET A 1 6.02 -30.15 -4.18
CA MET A 1 5.82 -29.31 -2.98
C MET A 1 5.20 -30.17 -1.91
N SER A 2 5.72 -30.08 -0.69
CA SER A 2 5.17 -30.78 0.47
C SER A 2 3.83 -30.17 0.83
N THR A 3 2.75 -30.93 0.69
CA THR A 3 1.39 -30.46 1.02
C THR A 3 0.77 -31.39 2.04
N VAL A 4 0.13 -30.81 3.05
CA VAL A 4 -0.71 -31.52 4.01
C VAL A 4 -2.16 -31.32 3.60
N LEU A 5 -2.85 -32.42 3.33
CA LEU A 5 -4.22 -32.42 2.85
C LEU A 5 -5.16 -32.77 4.00
N VAL A 6 -6.11 -31.89 4.31
CA VAL A 6 -7.16 -32.13 5.31
C VAL A 6 -8.48 -32.38 4.59
N VAL A 7 -9.11 -33.52 4.89
CA VAL A 7 -10.40 -33.90 4.30
C VAL A 7 -11.38 -34.25 5.41
N THR A 8 -12.26 -33.32 5.76
CA THR A 8 -13.29 -33.53 6.79
C THR A 8 -14.43 -32.54 6.61
N GLY A 9 -15.67 -32.98 6.82
CA GLY A 9 -16.84 -32.12 6.96
C GLY A 9 -17.01 -31.57 8.37
N ASP A 10 -16.37 -32.18 9.37
CA ASP A 10 -16.50 -31.83 10.79
C ASP A 10 -15.72 -30.53 11.11
N PRO A 11 -16.40 -29.45 11.53
CA PRO A 11 -15.74 -28.20 11.88
C PRO A 11 -14.85 -28.31 13.13
N SER A 12 -15.17 -29.18 14.09
CA SER A 12 -14.38 -29.34 15.31
C SER A 12 -13.04 -30.02 15.01
N ILE A 13 -13.04 -31.05 14.17
CA ILE A 13 -11.78 -31.66 13.70
C ILE A 13 -10.93 -30.61 12.96
N ARG A 14 -11.54 -29.85 12.06
CA ARG A 14 -10.84 -28.81 11.30
C ARG A 14 -10.20 -27.77 12.22
N GLU A 15 -10.94 -27.25 13.19
CA GLU A 15 -10.45 -26.27 14.17
C GLU A 15 -9.20 -26.76 14.91
N HIS A 16 -9.22 -27.99 15.43
CA HIS A 16 -8.06 -28.56 16.11
C HIS A 16 -6.85 -28.70 15.18
N LEU A 17 -7.06 -29.17 13.94
CA LEU A 17 -5.97 -29.35 12.98
C LEU A 17 -5.33 -28.02 12.56
N HIS A 18 -6.13 -26.98 12.34
CA HIS A 18 -5.65 -25.62 12.07
C HIS A 18 -4.89 -25.06 13.27
N ALA A 19 -5.42 -25.23 14.48
CA ALA A 19 -4.74 -24.82 15.69
C ALA A 19 -3.38 -25.52 15.87
N TYR A 20 -3.23 -26.79 15.47
CA TYR A 20 -1.95 -27.50 15.49
C TYR A 20 -0.99 -27.03 14.40
N ALA A 21 -1.50 -26.79 13.19
CA ALA A 21 -0.73 -26.31 12.05
C ALA A 21 -0.14 -24.92 12.29
N ASP A 22 -0.90 -24.04 12.95
CA ASP A 22 -0.47 -22.71 13.38
C ASP A 22 0.78 -22.72 14.26
N ARG A 23 0.88 -23.73 15.14
CA ARG A 23 2.01 -23.88 16.08
C ARG A 23 3.33 -24.17 15.36
N VAL A 24 3.23 -24.84 14.21
CA VAL A 24 4.39 -25.31 13.45
C VAL A 24 4.53 -24.59 12.10
N GLY A 25 3.62 -23.68 11.77
CA GLY A 25 3.68 -22.87 10.55
C GLY A 25 3.50 -23.70 9.29
N VAL A 26 2.60 -24.69 9.33
CA VAL A 26 2.36 -25.61 8.22
C VAL A 26 1.09 -25.22 7.50
N HIS A 27 1.17 -25.07 6.19
CA HIS A 27 0.00 -24.80 5.37
C HIS A 27 -0.85 -26.06 5.16
N LEU A 28 -2.15 -25.94 5.40
CA LEU A 28 -3.14 -27.00 5.20
C LEU A 28 -3.97 -26.71 3.95
N THR A 29 -4.16 -27.74 3.12
CA THR A 29 -5.11 -27.70 2.01
C THR A 29 -6.41 -28.38 2.45
N ASP A 30 -7.47 -27.60 2.66
CA ASP A 30 -8.75 -28.10 3.17
C ASP A 30 -9.74 -28.52 2.09
N HIS A 31 -10.39 -29.66 2.31
CA HIS A 31 -11.56 -30.08 1.56
C HIS A 31 -12.62 -30.69 2.50
N THR A 32 -13.89 -30.48 2.18
CA THR A 32 -15.01 -31.06 2.96
C THR A 32 -15.44 -32.42 2.46
N THR A 33 -14.95 -32.85 1.29
CA THR A 33 -15.33 -34.13 0.68
C THR A 33 -14.13 -34.78 -0.01
N VAL A 34 -14.11 -36.10 -0.01
CA VAL A 34 -13.07 -36.92 -0.68
C VAL A 34 -13.01 -36.63 -2.19
N THR A 35 -14.17 -36.40 -2.83
CA THR A 35 -14.24 -36.10 -4.26
C THR A 35 -13.51 -34.80 -4.61
N ALA A 36 -13.70 -33.75 -3.81
CA ALA A 36 -13.03 -32.46 -4.03
C ALA A 36 -11.50 -32.56 -3.77
N ALA A 37 -11.11 -33.40 -2.81
CA ALA A 37 -9.71 -33.61 -2.46
C ALA A 37 -8.91 -34.43 -3.49
N LYS A 38 -9.59 -35.08 -4.46
CA LYS A 38 -9.00 -36.09 -5.34
C LYS A 38 -7.81 -35.60 -6.15
N THR A 39 -7.82 -34.35 -6.60
CA THR A 39 -6.73 -33.77 -7.40
C THR A 39 -5.47 -33.53 -6.55
N HIS A 40 -5.61 -33.31 -5.25
CA HIS A 40 -4.49 -33.04 -4.33
C HIS A 40 -3.98 -34.30 -3.63
N TRP A 41 -4.80 -35.35 -3.54
CA TRP A 41 -4.51 -36.56 -2.79
C TRP A 41 -3.20 -37.24 -3.17
N ALA A 42 -2.91 -37.39 -4.47
CA ALA A 42 -1.69 -38.08 -4.93
C ALA A 42 -0.40 -37.29 -4.67
N GLY A 43 -0.48 -35.97 -4.51
CA GLY A 43 0.66 -35.08 -4.26
C GLY A 43 0.87 -34.73 -2.79
N ALA A 44 -0.04 -35.16 -1.91
CA ALA A 44 0.04 -34.88 -0.48
C ALA A 44 1.10 -35.76 0.17
N ASN A 45 1.94 -35.15 1.02
CA ASN A 45 2.87 -35.89 1.87
C ASN A 45 2.15 -36.58 3.01
N LEU A 46 1.08 -35.95 3.50
CA LEU A 46 0.26 -36.39 4.61
C LEU A 46 -1.20 -36.09 4.30
N VAL A 47 -2.06 -37.09 4.47
CA VAL A 47 -3.51 -36.94 4.36
C VAL A 47 -4.15 -37.15 5.72
N LEU A 48 -4.86 -36.14 6.21
CA LEU A 48 -5.65 -36.16 7.43
C LEU A 48 -7.13 -36.30 7.05
N LEU A 49 -7.69 -37.49 7.26
CA LEU A 49 -9.07 -37.82 6.89
C LEU A 49 -9.96 -37.85 8.13
N GLY A 50 -10.99 -37.01 8.17
CA GLY A 50 -11.98 -37.00 9.25
C GLY A 50 -12.80 -38.30 9.31
N ALA A 51 -13.04 -38.79 10.52
CA ALA A 51 -13.83 -39.98 10.78
C ALA A 51 -15.28 -39.87 10.27
N ASP A 52 -15.80 -38.64 10.17
CA ASP A 52 -17.11 -38.29 9.62
C ASP A 52 -17.30 -38.76 8.16
N LEU A 53 -16.20 -38.92 7.41
CA LEU A 53 -16.21 -39.31 6.01
C LEU A 53 -16.03 -40.83 5.77
N LEU A 54 -15.81 -41.62 6.83
CA LEU A 54 -15.56 -43.06 6.68
C LEU A 54 -16.80 -43.85 6.24
N SER A 55 -17.99 -43.39 6.63
CA SER A 55 -19.25 -44.06 6.32
C SER A 55 -19.81 -43.70 4.95
N THR A 56 -19.32 -42.63 4.32
CA THR A 56 -20.07 -41.94 3.25
C THR A 56 -19.67 -42.26 1.81
N GLN A 57 -18.45 -42.70 1.46
CA GLN A 57 -18.13 -43.09 0.06
C GLN A 57 -16.67 -43.54 -0.24
N LYS A 58 -16.51 -44.39 -1.28
CA LYS A 58 -15.42 -44.51 -2.31
C LYS A 58 -13.94 -44.30 -1.94
N LEU A 59 -13.52 -44.39 -0.68
CA LEU A 59 -12.11 -44.33 -0.29
C LEU A 59 -11.25 -45.38 -1.01
N ALA A 60 -11.82 -46.55 -1.33
CA ALA A 60 -11.16 -47.60 -2.12
C ALA A 60 -10.73 -47.18 -3.53
N SER A 61 -11.26 -46.07 -4.07
CA SER A 61 -10.86 -45.53 -5.38
C SER A 61 -9.80 -44.43 -5.30
N MET A 62 -9.37 -44.08 -4.09
CA MET A 62 -8.35 -43.06 -3.88
C MET A 62 -6.95 -43.64 -4.11
N PRO A 63 -6.00 -42.84 -4.60
CA PRO A 63 -4.61 -43.24 -4.66
C PRO A 63 -4.13 -43.67 -3.27
N THR A 64 -3.40 -44.78 -3.20
CA THR A 64 -2.72 -45.17 -1.97
C THR A 64 -1.69 -44.11 -1.62
N THR A 65 -1.81 -43.51 -0.44
CA THR A 65 -0.83 -42.56 0.11
C THR A 65 -0.07 -43.23 1.24
N PRO A 66 1.25 -42.98 1.35
CA PRO A 66 2.07 -43.62 2.38
C PRO A 66 1.73 -43.14 3.79
N GLU A 67 1.20 -41.93 3.95
CA GLU A 67 0.86 -41.35 5.26
C GLU A 67 -0.59 -40.87 5.29
N LEU A 68 -1.52 -41.81 5.41
CA LEU A 68 -2.93 -41.53 5.70
C LEU A 68 -3.20 -41.69 7.20
N ILE A 69 -3.71 -40.64 7.84
CA ILE A 69 -4.13 -40.64 9.24
C ILE A 69 -5.63 -40.35 9.29
N ILE A 70 -6.38 -41.20 9.97
CA ILE A 70 -7.78 -40.91 10.30
C ILE A 70 -7.83 -40.06 11.56
N VAL A 71 -8.61 -38.99 11.55
CA VAL A 71 -8.79 -38.09 12.69
C VAL A 71 -10.23 -38.18 13.18
N SER A 72 -10.42 -38.39 14.49
CA SER A 72 -11.74 -38.42 15.14
C SER A 72 -11.79 -37.40 16.26
N ALA A 73 -12.95 -36.79 16.49
CA ALA A 73 -13.22 -36.00 17.70
C ALA A 73 -13.94 -36.81 18.79
N ASP A 74 -14.52 -37.97 18.46
CA ASP A 74 -15.23 -38.83 19.40
C ASP A 74 -14.28 -39.89 19.97
N ARG A 75 -14.09 -39.87 21.30
CA ARG A 75 -13.27 -40.83 22.05
C ARG A 75 -13.95 -42.18 22.25
N SER A 76 -15.28 -42.20 22.18
CA SER A 76 -16.09 -43.39 22.43
C SER A 76 -16.34 -44.20 21.17
N ASP A 77 -16.14 -43.61 20.00
CA ASP A 77 -16.26 -44.30 18.73
C ASP A 77 -14.99 -45.06 18.35
N PHE A 78 -15.10 -46.40 18.35
CA PHE A 78 -14.03 -47.29 17.91
C PHE A 78 -14.14 -47.68 16.42
N SER A 79 -15.20 -47.24 15.72
CA SER A 79 -15.38 -47.49 14.29
C SER A 79 -14.20 -47.02 13.42
N PRO A 80 -13.50 -45.90 13.72
CA PRO A 80 -12.35 -45.44 12.93
C PRO A 80 -11.18 -46.43 12.95
N PHE A 81 -10.96 -47.11 14.08
CA PHE A 81 -9.91 -48.13 14.21
C PHE A 81 -10.17 -49.35 13.33
N SER A 82 -11.44 -49.75 13.19
CA SER A 82 -11.82 -50.85 12.32
C SER A 82 -11.73 -50.46 10.84
N ALA A 83 -12.10 -49.23 10.51
CA ALA A 83 -12.04 -48.72 9.14
C ALA A 83 -10.60 -48.50 8.63
N ALA A 84 -9.67 -48.13 9.52
CA ALA A 84 -8.27 -47.83 9.20
C ALA A 84 -7.60 -48.93 8.35
N ALA A 85 -7.76 -50.19 8.75
CA ALA A 85 -7.17 -51.32 8.03
C ALA A 85 -7.72 -51.47 6.61
N GLY A 86 -9.00 -51.20 6.40
CA GLY A 86 -9.67 -51.33 5.10
C GLY A 86 -9.27 -50.26 4.08
N ILE A 87 -8.84 -49.09 4.57
CA ILE A 87 -8.44 -47.96 3.71
C ILE A 87 -6.91 -47.72 3.70
N GLY A 88 -6.15 -48.56 4.39
CA GLY A 88 -4.69 -48.45 4.47
C GLY A 88 -4.21 -47.27 5.32
N ALA A 89 -5.02 -46.78 6.26
CA ALA A 89 -4.59 -45.72 7.17
C ALA A 89 -3.53 -46.26 8.14
N ALA A 90 -2.44 -45.53 8.29
CA ALA A 90 -1.33 -45.91 9.17
C ALA A 90 -1.69 -45.73 10.66
N TYR A 91 -2.51 -44.71 10.94
CA TYR A 91 -2.85 -44.31 12.30
C TYR A 91 -4.29 -43.79 12.40
N VAL A 92 -4.83 -43.88 13.61
CA VAL A 92 -6.05 -43.17 14.02
C VAL A 92 -5.65 -42.22 15.16
N ALA A 93 -5.97 -40.95 15.00
CA ALA A 93 -5.72 -39.91 15.97
C ALA A 93 -7.05 -39.39 16.52
N VAL A 94 -7.15 -39.23 17.84
CA VAL A 94 -8.34 -38.70 18.49
C VAL A 94 -8.01 -37.30 19.04
N VAL A 95 -8.66 -36.26 18.53
CA VAL A 95 -8.48 -34.90 19.02
C VAL A 95 -9.38 -34.64 20.25
N PRO A 96 -8.92 -33.85 21.24
CA PRO A 96 -7.62 -33.18 21.32
C PRO A 96 -6.48 -34.05 21.88
N ASP A 97 -6.73 -35.31 22.28
CA ASP A 97 -5.73 -36.15 22.97
C ASP A 97 -4.45 -36.40 22.16
N ALA A 98 -4.57 -36.43 20.83
CA ALA A 98 -3.47 -36.64 19.91
C ALA A 98 -2.69 -35.36 19.56
N ASP A 99 -2.97 -34.21 20.19
CA ASP A 99 -2.37 -32.90 19.91
C ASP A 99 -0.86 -32.96 19.64
N ARG A 100 -0.07 -33.32 20.66
CA ARG A 100 1.39 -33.30 20.56
C ARG A 100 1.90 -34.20 19.44
N TRP A 101 1.25 -35.34 19.23
CA TRP A 101 1.64 -36.29 18.21
C TRP A 101 1.27 -35.79 16.81
N LEU A 102 0.06 -35.25 16.61
CA LEU A 102 -0.38 -34.68 15.34
C LEU A 102 0.44 -33.44 14.96
N THR A 103 0.73 -32.56 15.91
CA THR A 103 1.61 -31.39 15.70
C THR A 103 2.98 -31.82 15.17
N GLU A 104 3.54 -32.91 15.71
CA GLU A 104 4.80 -33.47 15.25
C GLU A 104 4.70 -34.11 13.85
N GLN A 105 3.59 -34.78 13.52
CA GLN A 105 3.37 -35.29 12.16
C GLN A 105 3.24 -34.14 11.15
N LEU A 106 2.49 -33.09 11.49
CA LEU A 106 2.36 -31.88 10.68
C LEU A 106 3.73 -31.25 10.42
N ARG A 107 4.55 -31.08 11.47
CA ARG A 107 5.91 -30.53 11.35
C ARG A 107 6.81 -31.35 10.42
N ARG A 108 6.69 -32.68 10.43
CA ARG A 108 7.49 -33.56 9.56
C ARG A 108 7.00 -33.53 8.11
N ALA A 109 5.69 -33.51 7.91
CA ALA A 109 5.09 -33.56 6.59
C ALA A 109 5.05 -32.19 5.89
N GLY A 110 4.92 -31.12 6.68
CA GLY A 110 4.54 -29.76 6.28
C GLY A 110 5.59 -28.91 5.59
N GLY A 111 6.59 -29.54 4.95
CA GLY A 111 7.65 -28.83 4.26
C GLY A 111 8.53 -28.01 5.21
N ASP A 112 9.29 -27.10 4.62
CA ASP A 112 10.35 -26.33 5.26
C ASP A 112 10.08 -24.82 5.22
N ALA A 113 8.81 -24.38 5.12
CA ALA A 113 8.44 -22.97 4.94
C ALA A 113 9.09 -22.06 6.00
N VAL A 114 8.99 -22.42 7.27
CA VAL A 114 9.62 -21.69 8.39
C VAL A 114 11.13 -21.62 8.23
N ASP A 115 11.77 -22.73 7.85
CA ASP A 115 13.23 -22.81 7.70
C ASP A 115 13.70 -22.01 6.49
N ARG A 116 12.97 -22.05 5.37
CA ARG A 116 13.23 -21.29 4.15
C ARG A 116 13.07 -19.79 4.37
N LEU A 117 11.99 -19.37 5.03
CA LEU A 117 11.77 -17.96 5.37
C LEU A 117 12.88 -17.44 6.31
N ARG A 118 13.29 -18.24 7.29
CA ARG A 118 14.46 -17.91 8.15
C ARG A 118 15.76 -17.87 7.37
N ALA A 119 16.00 -18.82 6.47
CA ALA A 119 17.20 -18.87 5.64
C ALA A 119 17.29 -17.65 4.70
N ALA A 120 16.16 -17.18 4.16
CA ALA A 120 16.07 -15.93 3.42
C ALA A 120 16.29 -14.69 4.31
N GLY A 121 16.22 -14.83 5.64
CA GLY A 121 16.50 -13.77 6.60
C GLY A 121 15.27 -12.96 7.02
N PHE A 122 14.08 -13.54 6.90
CA PHE A 122 12.88 -12.98 7.52
C PHE A 122 12.90 -13.18 9.04
N ARG A 123 12.31 -12.22 9.76
CA ARG A 123 12.03 -12.39 11.19
C ARG A 123 10.75 -13.22 11.34
N ILE A 124 10.85 -14.33 12.05
CA ILE A 124 9.71 -15.17 12.43
C ILE A 124 9.58 -15.13 13.95
N GLY A 125 8.41 -14.74 14.43
CA GLY A 125 8.05 -14.74 15.84
C GLY A 125 6.72 -15.44 16.07
N PHE A 126 6.10 -15.11 17.18
CA PHE A 126 4.84 -15.66 17.65
C PHE A 126 3.85 -14.52 17.88
N ALA A 127 2.63 -14.67 17.41
CA ALA A 127 1.55 -13.71 17.59
C ALA A 127 0.21 -14.42 17.77
N HIS A 128 -0.74 -13.76 18.43
CA HIS A 128 -2.12 -14.24 18.54
C HIS A 128 -2.93 -13.81 17.32
N ARG A 129 -3.67 -14.75 16.72
CA ARG A 129 -4.62 -14.45 15.63
C ARG A 129 -5.71 -13.48 16.08
N VAL A 130 -6.17 -13.59 17.32
CA VAL A 130 -7.23 -12.73 17.89
C VAL A 130 -6.78 -11.26 17.93
N ALA A 131 -5.52 -10.98 18.29
CA ALA A 131 -5.00 -9.61 18.29
C ALA A 131 -5.07 -8.96 16.89
N ALA A 132 -4.72 -9.74 15.85
CA ALA A 132 -4.83 -9.32 14.46
C ALA A 132 -6.30 -9.08 14.04
N ALA A 133 -7.20 -9.99 14.41
CA ALA A 133 -8.61 -9.93 14.05
C ALA A 133 -9.35 -8.76 14.73
N ASP A 134 -9.06 -8.49 16.01
CA ASP A 134 -9.76 -7.48 16.79
C ASP A 134 -9.44 -6.05 16.36
N THR A 135 -8.19 -5.81 15.97
CA THR A 135 -7.70 -4.46 15.63
C THR A 135 -7.55 -4.23 14.14
N GLY A 136 -7.63 -5.29 13.32
CA GLY A 136 -7.32 -5.26 11.90
C GLY A 136 -5.82 -5.12 11.60
N CYS A 137 -4.96 -5.15 12.62
CA CYS A 137 -3.51 -5.04 12.49
C CYS A 137 -2.79 -5.80 13.62
N LEU A 138 -1.47 -5.94 13.54
CA LEU A 138 -0.65 -6.36 14.67
C LEU A 138 0.29 -5.24 15.05
N LEU A 139 0.46 -4.99 16.34
CA LEU A 139 1.43 -4.02 16.81
C LEU A 139 2.77 -4.73 17.00
N SER A 140 3.87 -4.00 16.86
CA SER A 140 5.22 -4.61 16.95
C SER A 140 5.49 -5.34 18.26
N TYR A 141 4.79 -4.98 19.35
CA TYR A 141 4.90 -5.63 20.66
C TYR A 141 4.01 -6.86 20.82
N ASP A 142 3.06 -7.09 19.91
CA ASP A 142 2.28 -8.34 19.85
C ASP A 142 3.10 -9.49 19.25
N LEU A 143 4.22 -9.15 18.58
CA LEU A 143 5.16 -10.10 18.01
C LEU A 143 6.28 -10.44 19.02
N SER A 144 6.25 -11.66 19.54
CA SER A 144 7.26 -12.19 20.46
C SER A 144 8.28 -13.07 19.74
N ASP A 145 9.53 -13.05 20.22
CA ASP A 145 10.55 -14.01 19.76
C ASP A 145 10.44 -15.37 20.46
N GLN A 146 9.65 -15.46 21.53
CA GLN A 146 9.39 -16.69 22.29
C GLN A 146 7.90 -16.98 22.36
N ARG A 147 7.56 -18.26 22.32
CA ARG A 147 6.19 -18.70 22.51
C ARG A 147 5.82 -18.69 24.00
N TYR A 148 4.75 -17.98 24.35
CA TYR A 148 4.25 -17.89 25.72
C TYR A 148 3.13 -18.89 26.01
N ASP A 149 2.32 -19.23 25.02
CA ASP A 149 1.23 -20.19 25.13
C ASP A 149 0.93 -20.90 23.80
N ASP A 150 0.00 -21.84 23.86
CA ASP A 150 -0.38 -22.70 22.74
C ASP A 150 -1.36 -22.06 21.74
N GLU A 151 -1.88 -20.86 22.03
CA GLU A 151 -2.76 -20.07 21.16
C GLU A 151 -1.96 -19.19 20.20
N GLN A 152 -0.70 -18.92 20.51
CA GLN A 152 0.18 -18.22 19.59
C GLN A 152 0.53 -19.07 18.37
N ALA A 153 0.46 -18.43 17.20
CA ALA A 153 0.82 -18.98 15.91
C ALA A 153 2.16 -18.40 15.43
N LEU A 154 2.87 -19.14 14.58
CA LEU A 154 4.06 -18.61 13.92
C LEU A 154 3.70 -17.50 12.95
N TYR A 155 4.41 -16.38 13.06
CA TYR A 155 4.15 -15.17 12.29
C TYR A 155 5.44 -14.66 11.64
N VAL A 156 5.39 -14.36 10.34
CA VAL A 156 6.52 -13.78 9.60
C VAL A 156 6.31 -12.29 9.40
N SER A 157 7.34 -11.50 9.72
CA SER A 157 7.37 -10.06 9.44
C SER A 157 8.07 -9.80 8.10
N LEU A 158 7.39 -9.05 7.22
CA LEU A 158 7.91 -8.61 5.92
C LEU A 158 8.49 -7.19 5.97
N GLU A 159 8.85 -6.71 7.16
CA GLU A 159 9.39 -5.36 7.39
C GLU A 159 10.63 -5.01 6.56
N LYS A 160 11.25 -5.93 5.82
CA LYS A 160 12.42 -5.64 4.98
C LYS A 160 12.15 -5.80 3.48
N VAL A 161 10.90 -6.04 3.10
CA VAL A 161 10.50 -6.34 1.72
C VAL A 161 9.22 -5.60 1.34
N ALA A 162 8.30 -5.39 2.27
CA ALA A 162 7.01 -4.76 2.04
C ALA A 162 6.66 -3.81 3.18
N ARG A 163 6.84 -2.50 2.95
CA ARG A 163 6.53 -1.42 3.90
C ARG A 163 5.60 -0.42 3.25
N GLY A 164 4.54 -0.04 3.94
CA GLY A 164 3.71 1.10 3.56
C GLY A 164 4.41 2.43 3.81
N ASP A 165 3.65 3.51 3.64
CA ASP A 165 4.15 4.87 3.89
C ASP A 165 4.60 5.06 5.34
N CYS A 166 5.62 5.88 5.53
CA CYS A 166 6.05 6.29 6.85
C CYS A 166 6.40 7.78 6.87
N ARG A 167 6.01 8.45 7.96
CA ARG A 167 6.22 9.89 8.15
C ARG A 167 7.70 10.28 8.22
N ALA A 168 8.58 9.32 8.42
CA ALA A 168 10.02 9.52 8.59
C ALA A 168 10.85 9.23 7.32
N GLY A 169 10.22 8.88 6.18
CA GLY A 169 10.93 8.59 4.93
C GLY A 169 11.82 7.34 4.99
N GLN A 170 11.48 6.40 5.88
CA GLN A 170 12.20 5.14 6.13
C GLN A 170 11.77 3.97 5.22
N SER A 171 10.75 4.18 4.38
CA SER A 171 10.25 3.18 3.43
C SER A 171 10.73 3.55 2.04
N THR A 172 11.44 2.64 1.38
CA THR A 172 11.81 2.84 -0.01
C THR A 172 10.57 2.70 -0.91
N THR A 173 10.64 3.24 -2.11
CA THR A 173 9.59 3.12 -3.14
C THR A 173 9.47 1.68 -3.63
N VAL A 174 10.55 0.90 -3.53
CA VAL A 174 10.51 -0.57 -3.76
C VAL A 174 9.68 -1.24 -2.68
N ASP A 175 9.94 -0.96 -1.40
CA ASP A 175 9.19 -1.57 -0.29
C ASP A 175 7.70 -1.20 -0.34
N ARG A 176 7.38 0.05 -0.70
CA ARG A 176 6.00 0.54 -0.88
C ARG A 176 5.30 -0.10 -2.07
N SER A 177 6.02 -0.28 -3.18
CA SER A 177 5.49 -1.00 -4.35
C SER A 177 5.18 -2.45 -4.03
N ASN A 178 6.11 -3.14 -3.37
CA ASN A 178 5.91 -4.52 -2.94
C ASN A 178 4.75 -4.65 -1.95
N TYR A 179 4.60 -3.71 -1.01
CA TYR A 179 3.45 -3.65 -0.10
C TYR A 179 2.13 -3.60 -0.88
N ARG A 180 2.01 -2.66 -1.82
CA ARG A 180 0.80 -2.47 -2.64
C ARG A 180 0.50 -3.70 -3.50
N SER A 181 1.53 -4.23 -4.14
CA SER A 181 1.40 -5.30 -5.12
C SER A 181 1.07 -6.64 -4.47
N LEU A 182 1.68 -6.96 -3.32
CA LEU A 182 1.39 -8.18 -2.57
C LEU A 182 -0.04 -8.16 -2.02
N HIS A 183 -0.51 -7.02 -1.50
CA HIS A 183 -1.90 -6.85 -1.07
C HIS A 183 -2.89 -7.12 -2.21
N ARG A 184 -2.60 -6.58 -3.40
CA ARG A 184 -3.43 -6.80 -4.60
C ARG A 184 -3.40 -8.26 -5.09
N ALA A 185 -2.22 -8.88 -5.10
CA ALA A 185 -2.03 -10.23 -5.63
C ALA A 185 -2.60 -11.33 -4.71
N HIS A 186 -2.55 -11.12 -3.39
CA HIS A 186 -2.98 -12.10 -2.39
C HIS A 186 -3.91 -11.46 -1.35
N PRO A 187 -5.15 -11.08 -1.76
CA PRO A 187 -6.08 -10.41 -0.85
C PRO A 187 -6.46 -11.32 0.33
N GLY A 188 -6.45 -10.74 1.53
CA GLY A 188 -6.81 -11.43 2.78
C GLY A 188 -5.72 -12.32 3.38
N LEU A 189 -4.56 -12.46 2.71
CA LEU A 189 -3.43 -13.23 3.24
C LEU A 189 -2.59 -12.42 4.24
N TRP A 190 -2.54 -11.10 4.07
CA TRP A 190 -1.64 -10.23 4.81
C TRP A 190 -2.35 -9.55 5.98
N THR A 191 -1.59 -9.37 7.05
CA THR A 191 -1.94 -8.52 8.18
C THR A 191 -1.00 -7.32 8.20
N ASP A 192 -1.55 -6.13 8.39
CA ASP A 192 -0.76 -4.91 8.57
C ASP A 192 -0.05 -4.99 9.94
N LEU A 193 1.29 -5.02 9.92
CA LEU A 193 2.15 -4.97 11.09
C LEU A 193 2.59 -3.52 11.34
N VAL A 194 2.01 -2.88 12.35
CA VAL A 194 2.19 -1.47 12.64
C VAL A 194 3.31 -1.27 13.66
N PHE A 195 4.32 -0.54 13.24
CA PHE A 195 5.35 0.04 14.09
C PHE A 195 5.01 1.51 14.39
N SER A 196 5.71 2.13 15.33
CA SER A 196 5.44 3.50 15.79
C SER A 196 5.34 4.56 14.69
N ASN A 197 5.95 4.34 13.52
CA ASN A 197 6.00 5.29 12.43
C ASN A 197 5.88 4.68 11.03
N VAL A 198 5.77 3.36 10.90
CA VAL A 198 5.71 2.64 9.63
C VAL A 198 4.81 1.43 9.74
N THR A 199 4.04 1.15 8.70
CA THR A 199 3.31 -0.11 8.56
C THR A 199 4.10 -1.04 7.65
N ALA A 200 4.24 -2.30 8.01
CA ALA A 200 4.77 -3.35 7.14
C ALA A 200 3.72 -4.43 6.94
N LEU A 201 3.94 -5.32 5.98
CA LEU A 201 3.15 -6.55 5.92
C LEU A 201 3.72 -7.60 6.87
N GLY A 202 2.86 -8.50 7.30
CA GLY A 202 3.22 -9.82 7.78
C GLY A 202 2.11 -10.82 7.52
N ALA A 203 2.35 -12.06 7.90
CA ALA A 203 1.38 -13.14 7.75
C ALA A 203 1.63 -14.24 8.77
N PHE A 204 0.59 -14.98 9.12
CA PHE A 204 0.75 -16.25 9.83
C PHE A 204 1.31 -17.29 8.86
N VAL A 205 2.36 -18.00 9.26
CA VAL A 205 3.10 -18.87 8.34
C VAL A 205 2.23 -20.02 7.83
N ALA A 206 1.29 -20.51 8.65
CA ALA A 206 0.34 -21.55 8.23
C ALA A 206 -0.64 -21.07 7.13
N ASP A 207 -0.88 -19.77 7.01
CA ASP A 207 -1.76 -19.24 5.97
C ASP A 207 -1.04 -19.14 4.62
N LEU A 208 0.29 -19.16 4.60
CA LEU A 208 1.08 -18.95 3.39
C LEU A 208 1.10 -20.21 2.50
N PRO A 209 0.52 -20.15 1.29
CA PRO A 209 0.70 -21.22 0.32
C PRO A 209 2.18 -21.38 -0.06
N PRO A 210 2.63 -22.59 -0.41
CA PRO A 210 4.03 -22.83 -0.77
C PRO A 210 4.57 -21.91 -1.88
N GLU A 211 3.76 -21.58 -2.87
CA GLU A 211 4.12 -20.66 -3.95
C GLU A 211 4.32 -19.22 -3.47
N VAL A 212 3.61 -18.80 -2.43
CA VAL A 212 3.82 -17.48 -1.82
C VAL A 212 5.12 -17.48 -1.01
N VAL A 213 5.43 -18.59 -0.32
CA VAL A 213 6.74 -18.74 0.34
C VAL A 213 7.89 -18.64 -0.67
N ASP A 214 7.76 -19.25 -1.85
CA ASP A 214 8.73 -19.14 -2.94
C ASP A 214 8.92 -17.67 -3.37
N VAL A 215 7.82 -16.95 -3.60
CA VAL A 215 7.83 -15.52 -3.94
C VAL A 215 8.53 -14.70 -2.87
N LEU A 216 8.21 -14.91 -1.59
CA LEU A 216 8.80 -14.16 -0.48
C LEU A 216 10.31 -14.41 -0.36
N CYS A 217 10.75 -15.66 -0.45
CA CYS A 217 12.17 -16.00 -0.47
C CYS A 217 12.90 -15.33 -1.64
N TRP A 218 12.33 -15.40 -2.85
CA TRP A 218 12.88 -14.75 -4.03
C TRP A 218 12.97 -13.23 -3.87
N LEU A 219 11.90 -12.59 -3.35
CA LEU A 219 11.86 -11.15 -3.08
C LEU A 219 12.96 -10.73 -2.10
N LYS A 220 13.28 -11.59 -1.15
CA LYS A 220 14.25 -11.30 -0.11
C LYS A 220 15.70 -11.47 -0.57
N GLU A 221 15.97 -12.51 -1.34
CA GLU A 221 17.32 -12.88 -1.79
C GLU A 221 17.84 -11.96 -2.90
N SER A 222 16.96 -11.57 -3.82
CA SER A 222 17.37 -10.78 -5.00
C SER A 222 17.08 -9.27 -4.84
N TYR A 223 16.49 -8.87 -3.71
CA TYR A 223 15.80 -7.58 -3.53
C TYR A 223 15.05 -7.10 -4.80
N PRO A 224 14.34 -8.01 -5.51
CA PRO A 224 13.70 -7.66 -6.75
C PRO A 224 12.38 -6.94 -6.45
N LEU A 225 11.98 -6.15 -7.43
CA LEU A 225 10.69 -5.53 -7.48
C LEU A 225 9.62 -6.57 -7.84
N PHE A 226 8.53 -6.63 -7.08
CA PHE A 226 7.44 -7.57 -7.36
C PHE A 226 6.67 -7.19 -8.63
N ASP A 227 6.39 -5.90 -8.82
CA ASP A 227 5.69 -5.37 -9.99
C ASP A 227 6.26 -4.01 -10.42
N GLU A 228 6.76 -3.94 -11.66
CA GLU A 228 7.34 -2.75 -12.26
C GLU A 228 6.32 -1.63 -12.50
N HIS A 229 5.06 -1.99 -12.78
CA HIS A 229 4.00 -1.02 -12.99
C HIS A 229 3.66 -0.28 -11.70
N ASP A 230 3.54 -1.00 -10.60
CA ASP A 230 3.22 -0.39 -9.30
C ASP A 230 4.37 0.50 -8.80
N HIS A 231 5.62 0.14 -9.10
CA HIS A 231 6.76 0.97 -8.76
C HIS A 231 6.79 2.26 -9.57
N SER A 232 6.63 2.16 -10.89
CA SER A 232 6.61 3.33 -11.79
C SER A 232 5.48 4.30 -11.41
N ALA A 233 4.31 3.76 -11.06
CA ALA A 233 3.19 4.57 -10.58
C ALA A 233 3.53 5.30 -9.27
N LEU A 234 4.15 4.63 -8.31
CA LEU A 234 4.57 5.26 -7.05
C LEU A 234 5.68 6.31 -7.25
N GLU A 235 6.60 6.10 -8.19
CA GLU A 235 7.59 7.14 -8.53
C GLU A 235 6.90 8.41 -9.05
N ASP A 236 5.90 8.25 -9.93
CA ASP A 236 5.16 9.37 -10.49
C ASP A 236 4.29 10.06 -9.40
N GLU A 237 3.69 9.30 -8.49
CA GLU A 237 2.96 9.80 -7.31
C GLU A 237 3.89 10.61 -6.38
N ASP A 238 5.09 10.12 -6.08
CA ASP A 238 6.07 10.84 -5.25
C ASP A 238 6.59 12.11 -5.94
N ILE A 239 6.84 12.05 -7.25
CA ILE A 239 7.22 13.20 -8.06
C ILE A 239 6.13 14.27 -7.98
N ASP A 240 4.87 13.88 -8.13
CA ASP A 240 3.73 14.78 -8.01
C ASP A 240 3.59 15.36 -6.60
N ALA A 241 3.68 14.52 -5.56
CA ALA A 241 3.60 14.91 -4.16
C ALA A 241 4.75 15.85 -3.73
N SER A 242 5.94 15.71 -4.33
CA SER A 242 7.08 16.58 -4.03
C SER A 242 6.79 18.06 -4.31
N TRP A 243 5.90 18.35 -5.29
CA TRP A 243 5.41 19.70 -5.57
C TRP A 243 4.79 20.37 -4.33
N GLU A 244 3.86 19.66 -3.70
CA GLU A 244 3.10 20.17 -2.56
C GLU A 244 3.94 20.23 -1.30
N GLN A 245 4.85 19.27 -1.12
CA GLN A 245 5.62 19.15 0.12
C GLN A 245 6.74 20.19 0.24
N TRP A 246 7.49 20.47 -0.84
CA TRP A 246 8.69 21.30 -0.74
C TRP A 246 9.09 22.03 -2.03
N VAL A 247 8.91 21.42 -3.21
CA VAL A 247 9.39 22.00 -4.47
C VAL A 247 8.75 23.36 -4.75
N SER A 248 7.46 23.54 -4.48
CA SER A 248 6.79 24.82 -4.72
C SER A 248 7.41 25.96 -3.90
N ALA A 249 7.76 25.72 -2.63
CA ALA A 249 8.42 26.69 -1.76
C ALA A 249 9.85 26.98 -2.22
N ASP A 250 10.61 25.96 -2.58
CA ASP A 250 11.97 26.09 -3.11
C ASP A 250 11.99 26.91 -4.40
N VAL A 251 11.15 26.55 -5.38
CA VAL A 251 11.03 27.27 -6.65
C VAL A 251 10.64 28.71 -6.39
N PHE A 252 9.64 28.97 -5.53
CA PHE A 252 9.25 30.33 -5.19
C PHE A 252 10.43 31.15 -4.65
N ALA A 253 11.21 30.60 -3.71
CA ALA A 253 12.37 31.27 -3.14
C ALA A 253 13.50 31.56 -4.17
N MET A 254 13.61 30.73 -5.21
CA MET A 254 14.60 30.89 -6.29
C MET A 254 14.16 31.83 -7.41
N LEU A 255 12.88 32.20 -7.47
CA LEU A 255 12.38 33.14 -8.47
C LEU A 255 12.84 34.58 -8.18
N GLY A 256 13.06 35.35 -9.24
CA GLY A 256 13.22 36.80 -9.11
C GLY A 256 11.91 37.49 -8.70
N GLU A 257 12.03 38.65 -8.04
CA GLU A 257 10.91 39.41 -7.46
C GLU A 257 9.69 39.53 -8.37
N ARG A 258 9.89 39.92 -9.64
CA ARG A 258 8.77 40.05 -10.61
C ARG A 258 8.02 38.74 -10.85
N ALA A 259 8.72 37.61 -10.91
CA ALA A 259 8.08 36.32 -11.13
C ALA A 259 7.36 35.84 -9.85
N GLN A 260 7.89 36.14 -8.67
CA GLN A 260 7.21 35.90 -7.40
C GLN A 260 5.91 36.69 -7.30
N GLU A 261 5.89 37.96 -7.72
CA GLU A 261 4.67 38.78 -7.76
C GLU A 261 3.60 38.18 -8.68
N VAL A 262 3.99 37.73 -9.88
CA VAL A 262 3.08 37.05 -10.81
C VAL A 262 2.58 35.72 -10.24
N TRP A 263 3.45 34.91 -9.64
CA TRP A 263 3.05 33.68 -8.95
C TRP A 263 2.01 33.99 -7.88
N SER A 264 2.28 34.97 -7.01
CA SER A 264 1.41 35.34 -5.88
C SER A 264 0.05 35.87 -6.34
N ALA A 265 -0.04 36.25 -7.62
CA ALA A 265 -1.25 36.70 -8.27
C ALA A 265 -2.10 35.61 -8.92
N LEU A 266 -1.55 34.41 -9.07
CA LEU A 266 -2.24 33.26 -9.62
C LEU A 266 -2.77 32.36 -8.51
N ASP A 267 -3.86 31.66 -8.79
CA ASP A 267 -4.31 30.58 -7.92
C ASP A 267 -3.34 29.38 -7.98
N ALA A 268 -3.33 28.56 -6.93
CA ALA A 268 -2.41 27.44 -6.81
C ALA A 268 -2.54 26.40 -7.93
N VAL A 269 -3.76 26.20 -8.48
CA VAL A 269 -4.01 25.25 -9.57
C VAL A 269 -3.36 25.76 -10.85
N THR A 270 -3.51 27.05 -11.16
CA THR A 270 -2.86 27.66 -12.33
C THR A 270 -1.34 27.62 -12.22
N VAL A 271 -0.76 27.97 -11.07
CA VAL A 271 0.69 27.89 -10.85
C VAL A 271 1.18 26.46 -11.06
N ARG A 272 0.53 25.47 -10.44
CA ARG A 272 0.89 24.05 -10.58
C ARG A 272 0.81 23.58 -12.04
N ARG A 273 -0.24 23.95 -12.76
CA ARG A 273 -0.37 23.64 -14.19
C ARG A 273 0.78 24.24 -15.00
N LEU A 274 1.12 25.52 -14.78
CA LEU A 274 2.22 26.16 -15.49
C LEU A 274 3.58 25.51 -15.16
N TRP A 275 3.75 25.02 -13.93
CA TRP A 275 4.94 24.27 -13.54
C TRP A 275 5.05 22.98 -14.36
N TRP A 276 4.00 22.15 -14.35
CA TRP A 276 3.99 20.89 -15.10
C TRP A 276 4.09 21.09 -16.61
N ASP A 277 3.42 22.10 -17.17
CA ASP A 277 3.60 22.51 -18.57
C ASP A 277 5.06 22.81 -18.89
N THR A 278 5.78 23.45 -17.97
CA THR A 278 7.20 23.79 -18.14
C THR A 278 8.06 22.53 -18.09
N VAL A 279 7.84 21.66 -17.12
CA VAL A 279 8.54 20.37 -16.95
C VAL A 279 8.37 19.51 -18.21
N THR A 280 7.12 19.29 -18.62
CA THR A 280 6.78 18.51 -19.83
C THR A 280 7.31 19.18 -21.10
N GLY A 281 7.16 20.50 -21.22
CA GLY A 281 7.64 21.25 -22.40
C GLY A 281 9.15 21.20 -22.59
N LEU A 282 9.91 20.97 -21.52
CA LEU A 282 11.35 20.76 -21.57
C LEU A 282 11.76 19.30 -21.79
N GLY A 283 10.80 18.36 -21.85
CA GLY A 283 11.07 16.93 -21.84
C GLY A 283 11.88 16.49 -20.62
N TYR A 284 11.69 17.17 -19.48
CA TYR A 284 12.41 16.89 -18.25
C TYR A 284 11.60 15.90 -17.40
N ARG A 285 12.25 14.87 -16.87
CA ARG A 285 11.72 13.99 -15.83
C ARG A 285 12.63 14.13 -14.60
N PRO A 286 12.10 14.44 -13.40
CA PRO A 286 12.88 14.44 -12.17
C PRO A 286 13.53 13.08 -11.93
N GLU A 287 14.68 13.07 -11.28
CA GLU A 287 15.34 11.83 -10.88
C GLU A 287 14.72 11.32 -9.57
N HIS A 288 14.33 10.05 -9.53
CA HIS A 288 13.85 9.38 -8.32
C HIS A 288 14.82 8.25 -7.97
N ASN A 289 15.35 8.24 -6.75
CA ASN A 289 16.33 7.23 -6.32
C ASN A 289 15.74 6.16 -5.39
N GLY A 290 14.41 6.04 -5.36
CA GLY A 290 13.66 5.17 -4.47
C GLY A 290 13.36 5.79 -3.10
N LEU A 291 13.98 6.90 -2.71
CA LEU A 291 13.71 7.59 -1.44
C LEU A 291 13.40 9.08 -1.61
N HIS A 292 14.05 9.72 -2.58
CA HIS A 292 13.98 11.15 -2.80
C HIS A 292 13.81 11.46 -4.27
N VAL A 293 13.02 12.50 -4.54
CA VAL A 293 12.92 13.13 -5.86
C VAL A 293 13.92 14.26 -5.92
N THR A 294 14.72 14.31 -6.98
CA THR A 294 15.72 15.35 -7.22
C THR A 294 15.34 16.16 -8.45
N TRP A 295 15.33 17.49 -8.29
CA TRP A 295 14.96 18.44 -9.33
C TRP A 295 16.15 19.28 -9.78
N ASP A 296 16.33 19.45 -11.09
CA ASP A 296 17.31 20.37 -11.68
C ASP A 296 16.75 21.79 -11.72
N TYR A 297 16.82 22.48 -10.58
CA TYR A 297 16.34 23.85 -10.46
C TYR A 297 17.05 24.83 -11.39
N THR A 298 18.33 24.58 -11.72
CA THR A 298 19.10 25.45 -12.62
C THR A 298 18.49 25.43 -14.02
N ARG A 299 18.01 24.27 -14.48
CA ARG A 299 17.29 24.12 -15.74
C ARG A 299 15.85 24.62 -15.67
N LEU A 300 15.13 24.32 -14.59
CA LEU A 300 13.68 24.51 -14.53
C LEU A 300 13.25 25.93 -14.14
N VAL A 301 13.88 26.53 -13.12
CA VAL A 301 13.44 27.81 -12.56
C VAL A 301 13.45 28.95 -13.59
N PRO A 302 14.49 29.12 -14.44
CA PRO A 302 14.47 30.17 -15.47
C PRO A 302 13.36 29.98 -16.52
N ALA A 303 13.12 28.73 -16.94
CA ALA A 303 12.06 28.42 -17.91
C ALA A 303 10.67 28.67 -17.32
N PHE A 304 10.48 28.29 -16.06
CA PHE A 304 9.23 28.52 -15.34
C PHE A 304 8.98 30.01 -15.07
N ALA A 305 10.02 30.77 -14.69
CA ALA A 305 9.94 32.23 -14.58
C ALA A 305 9.53 32.88 -15.91
N ALA A 306 10.11 32.43 -17.03
CA ALA A 306 9.73 32.91 -18.35
C ALA A 306 8.27 32.58 -18.70
N ARG A 307 7.80 31.39 -18.32
CA ARG A 307 6.40 30.93 -18.47
C ARG A 307 5.44 31.79 -17.65
N LEU A 308 5.72 32.05 -16.38
CA LEU A 308 4.94 32.97 -15.53
C LEU A 308 4.82 34.35 -16.17
N MET A 309 5.96 34.92 -16.60
CA MET A 309 5.98 36.24 -17.23
C MET A 309 5.27 36.26 -18.61
N ALA A 310 5.23 35.14 -19.32
CA ALA A 310 4.47 35.00 -20.55
C ALA A 310 2.97 34.94 -20.26
N GLU A 311 2.55 34.25 -19.21
CA GLU A 311 1.15 34.19 -18.77
C GLU A 311 0.66 35.59 -18.37
N PHE A 312 1.44 36.31 -17.54
CA PHE A 312 1.17 37.70 -17.21
C PHE A 312 1.02 38.57 -18.46
N ARG A 313 1.96 38.51 -19.41
CA ARG A 313 1.90 39.31 -20.66
C ARG A 313 0.71 38.95 -21.56
N ARG A 314 0.25 37.70 -21.53
CA ARG A 314 -0.89 37.24 -22.32
C ARG A 314 -2.21 37.72 -21.71
N GLY A 315 -2.32 37.66 -20.38
CA GLY A 315 -3.49 38.06 -19.62
C GLY A 315 -3.61 39.57 -19.43
N TRP A 316 -2.50 40.25 -19.17
CA TRP A 316 -2.44 41.69 -18.98
C TRP A 316 -2.47 42.41 -20.32
N ARG A 317 -3.58 43.10 -20.58
CA ARG A 317 -3.66 44.16 -21.58
C ARG A 317 -3.94 45.46 -20.84
N HIS A 318 -3.28 46.53 -21.26
CA HIS A 318 -3.69 47.85 -20.79
C HIS A 318 -5.18 48.01 -21.12
N ASP A 319 -5.95 48.26 -20.08
CA ASP A 319 -7.39 48.38 -20.14
C ASP A 319 -7.72 49.71 -19.49
N ASP A 320 -8.38 50.58 -20.24
CA ASP A 320 -8.68 51.95 -19.81
C ASP A 320 -9.58 51.98 -18.56
N ARG A 321 -10.17 50.84 -18.18
CA ARG A 321 -10.87 50.63 -16.90
C ARG A 321 -9.96 50.64 -15.68
N TYR A 322 -8.63 50.66 -15.84
CA TYR A 322 -7.68 50.64 -14.74
C TYR A 322 -6.74 51.84 -14.82
N GLN A 323 -6.69 52.64 -13.75
CA GLN A 323 -5.79 53.77 -13.64
C GLN A 323 -4.67 53.48 -12.64
N ILE A 324 -3.42 53.50 -13.11
CA ILE A 324 -2.23 53.37 -12.25
C ILE A 324 -1.68 54.76 -11.96
N VAL A 325 -1.79 55.20 -10.70
CA VAL A 325 -1.41 56.54 -10.24
C VAL A 325 -0.12 56.48 -9.43
N PRO A 326 0.98 57.12 -9.89
CA PRO A 326 2.22 57.21 -9.12
C PRO A 326 2.12 58.22 -7.97
N GLY A 327 2.91 58.02 -6.92
CA GLY A 327 3.03 59.00 -5.83
C GLY A 327 1.80 59.04 -4.92
N TYR A 328 1.03 57.95 -4.87
CA TYR A 328 -0.09 57.83 -3.94
C TYR A 328 0.45 57.87 -2.51
N ARG A 329 0.16 58.94 -1.76
CA ARG A 329 0.60 59.07 -0.37
C ARG A 329 -0.26 58.18 0.53
N GLY A 330 0.16 56.93 0.69
CA GLY A 330 -0.30 56.09 1.80
C GLY A 330 0.11 56.66 3.16
N TRP A 331 -0.39 56.05 4.25
CA TRP A 331 -0.14 56.49 5.63
C TRP A 331 1.35 56.50 6.06
N ARG A 332 2.27 55.90 5.29
CA ARG A 332 3.73 56.01 5.50
C ARG A 332 4.31 57.02 4.52
N ALA A 333 4.72 58.17 5.03
CA ALA A 333 5.04 59.37 4.25
C ALA A 333 6.31 59.32 3.35
N TYR A 334 6.99 58.17 3.22
CA TYR A 334 8.39 58.17 2.74
C TYR A 334 8.71 57.28 1.53
N GLU A 335 7.76 56.58 0.91
CA GLU A 335 8.04 55.79 -0.30
C GLU A 335 7.04 56.07 -1.42
N PRO A 336 7.51 56.32 -2.67
CA PRO A 336 6.63 56.49 -3.81
C PRO A 336 5.98 55.15 -4.15
N VAL A 337 4.68 55.02 -3.87
CA VAL A 337 3.88 53.85 -4.27
C VAL A 337 2.96 54.20 -5.44
N TYR A 338 2.57 53.16 -6.18
CA TYR A 338 1.62 53.19 -7.29
C TYR A 338 0.28 52.63 -6.79
N ALA A 339 -0.78 53.43 -6.86
CA ALA A 339 -2.13 52.96 -6.58
C ALA A 339 -2.86 52.58 -7.86
N VAL A 340 -3.69 51.54 -7.80
CA VAL A 340 -4.50 51.04 -8.91
C VAL A 340 -5.95 51.32 -8.59
N PHE A 341 -6.65 52.04 -9.46
CA PHE A 341 -8.07 52.33 -9.32
C PHE A 341 -8.87 51.74 -10.47
N THR A 342 -10.13 51.37 -10.22
CA THR A 342 -11.12 51.21 -11.29
C THR A 342 -11.46 52.60 -11.85
N ALA A 343 -11.51 52.75 -13.17
CA ALA A 343 -11.77 54.04 -13.81
C ALA A 343 -13.19 54.55 -13.52
N ASP A 344 -14.16 53.63 -13.49
CA ASP A 344 -15.58 53.94 -13.40
C ASP A 344 -16.03 54.28 -11.98
N GLU A 345 -15.51 53.56 -10.98
CA GLU A 345 -15.96 53.64 -9.58
C GLU A 345 -14.94 54.34 -8.68
N GLN A 346 -13.74 54.64 -9.22
CA GLN A 346 -12.61 55.16 -8.44
C GLN A 346 -12.28 54.28 -7.22
N GLU A 347 -12.57 52.99 -7.31
CA GLU A 347 -12.32 52.02 -6.25
C GLU A 347 -10.84 51.65 -6.24
N LEU A 348 -10.20 51.72 -5.06
CA LEU A 348 -8.81 51.32 -4.88
C LEU A 348 -8.72 49.79 -4.90
N ILE A 349 -8.11 49.25 -5.96
CA ILE A 349 -7.93 47.80 -6.16
C ILE A 349 -6.67 47.29 -5.46
N GLY A 350 -5.61 48.10 -5.43
CA GLY A 350 -4.33 47.69 -4.86
C GLY A 350 -3.28 48.79 -4.85
N ILE A 351 -2.22 48.57 -4.09
CA ILE A 351 -1.07 49.47 -3.97
C ILE A 351 0.20 48.64 -4.18
N GLY A 352 1.02 49.03 -5.17
CA GLY A 352 2.33 48.44 -5.43
C GLY A 352 3.46 49.44 -5.18
N PHE A 353 4.59 48.98 -4.65
CA PHE A 353 5.83 49.77 -4.54
C PHE A 353 6.47 50.00 -5.91
N THR A 354 6.25 49.10 -6.87
CA THR A 354 6.68 49.27 -8.26
C THR A 354 5.49 49.42 -9.19
N ARG A 355 5.71 50.03 -10.36
CA ARG A 355 4.70 50.08 -11.42
C ARG A 355 4.27 48.68 -11.85
N PHE A 356 5.19 47.71 -11.79
CA PHE A 356 4.92 46.34 -12.17
C PHE A 356 3.98 45.66 -11.14
N GLN A 357 4.21 45.84 -9.83
CA GLN A 357 3.28 45.39 -8.78
C GLN A 357 1.87 45.95 -8.98
N ALA A 358 1.76 47.23 -9.30
CA ALA A 358 0.46 47.84 -9.63
C ALA A 358 -0.19 47.21 -10.87
N GLN A 359 0.58 46.86 -11.91
CA GLN A 359 0.04 46.13 -13.06
C GLN A 359 -0.40 44.70 -12.69
N VAL A 360 0.32 44.03 -11.79
CA VAL A 360 -0.06 42.72 -11.26
C VAL A 360 -1.38 42.80 -10.50
N HIS A 361 -1.59 43.81 -9.65
CA HIS A 361 -2.87 44.03 -8.97
C HIS A 361 -4.04 44.28 -9.94
N ALA A 362 -3.82 45.11 -10.96
CA ALA A 362 -4.83 45.34 -11.99
C ALA A 362 -5.16 44.04 -12.74
N TRP A 363 -4.15 43.24 -13.08
CA TRP A 363 -4.31 41.95 -13.74
C TRP A 363 -5.04 40.90 -12.87
N GLN A 364 -4.74 40.82 -11.57
CA GLN A 364 -5.46 39.96 -10.62
C GLN A 364 -6.96 40.29 -10.65
N HIS A 365 -7.31 41.57 -10.51
CA HIS A 365 -8.69 42.02 -10.52
C HIS A 365 -9.39 41.78 -11.86
N GLN A 366 -8.69 41.98 -12.98
CA GLN A 366 -9.21 41.62 -14.32
C GLN A 366 -9.56 40.14 -14.43
N THR A 367 -8.69 39.27 -13.88
CA THR A 367 -8.86 37.82 -13.96
C THR A 367 -10.01 37.36 -13.07
N ALA A 368 -10.12 37.90 -11.85
CA ALA A 368 -11.22 37.61 -10.92
C ALA A 368 -12.60 37.96 -11.54
N ARG A 369 -12.76 39.19 -12.05
CA ARG A 369 -14.01 39.61 -12.71
C ARG A 369 -14.37 38.76 -13.93
N ARG A 370 -13.37 38.29 -14.69
CA ARG A 370 -13.63 37.41 -15.84
C ARG A 370 -14.17 36.05 -15.43
N SER A 371 -13.66 35.48 -14.33
CA SER A 371 -14.14 34.21 -13.80
C SER A 371 -15.58 34.32 -13.28
N GLU A 372 -15.92 35.41 -12.60
CA GLU A 372 -17.30 35.68 -12.14
C GLU A 372 -18.29 35.71 -13.31
N LEU A 373 -17.97 36.46 -14.37
CA LEU A 373 -18.81 36.56 -15.56
C LEU A 373 -19.00 35.21 -16.29
N LEU A 374 -17.97 34.36 -16.30
CA LEU A 374 -18.08 33.02 -16.88
C LEU A 374 -18.97 32.10 -16.03
N SER A 375 -18.87 32.18 -14.71
CA SER A 375 -19.74 31.38 -13.81
C SER A 375 -21.21 31.76 -13.88
N GLU A 376 -21.55 33.05 -14.06
CA GLU A 376 -22.93 33.51 -14.19
C GLU A 376 -23.57 33.08 -15.53
N GLY A 377 -22.77 33.05 -16.60
CA GLY A 377 -23.21 32.63 -17.93
C GLY A 377 -23.47 31.13 -18.08
N GLU A 378 -22.72 30.28 -17.37
CA GLU A 378 -22.96 28.83 -17.39
C GLU A 378 -24.25 28.44 -16.66
N ILE A 379 -24.63 29.17 -15.60
CA ILE A 379 -25.89 28.94 -14.87
C ILE A 379 -27.11 29.25 -15.76
N THR A 380 -26.99 30.17 -16.71
CA THR A 380 -28.10 30.53 -17.60
C THR A 380 -28.34 29.54 -18.75
N CYS A 381 -27.36 28.69 -19.09
CA CYS A 381 -27.48 27.71 -20.19
C CYS A 381 -27.97 26.32 -19.75
N VAL A 382 -28.12 26.05 -18.44
CA VAL A 382 -28.58 24.74 -17.92
C VAL A 382 -30.09 24.75 -17.57
N VAL A 383 -30.76 25.89 -17.73
CA VAL A 383 -32.21 26.04 -17.48
C VAL A 383 -32.92 26.43 -18.79
N SER A 384 -32.95 25.51 -19.75
CA SER A 384 -33.81 25.59 -20.93
C SER A 384 -34.08 24.21 -21.52
#